data_AF-N9ZCC3-F1
#
_entry.id   AF-N9ZCC3-F1
#
_cell.length_a   1.000
_cell.length_b   1.000
_cell.length_c   1.000
_cell.angle_alpha   90.00
_cell.angle_beta   90.00
_cell.angle_gamma   90.00
#
_symmetry.space_group_name_H-M   'P 1'
#
loop_
_entity.id
_entity.type
_entity.pdbx_description
1 polymer ?
#
loop_
_entity_poly.entity_id
_entity_poly.type
_entity_poly.pdbx_seq_one_letter_code
_entity_poly.pdbx_strand_id
1 'polypeptide(L)'
;MFSDFVRNFTITCPECKTSVTFSIDMDNTHALYSAVHDFKCPRCANELSYEAQNMISAIRAYNDALSELQNAAEQNHVKLS
;
A
#
# COMPACT_ATOMS: atom_id res chain seq x y z
N MET A 1 10.37 -8.31 -16.44
CA MET A 1 9.36 -7.24 -16.29
C MET A 1 9.11 -7.12 -14.80
N PHE A 2 9.50 -6.01 -14.18
CA PHE A 2 9.22 -5.80 -12.76
C PHE A 2 7.70 -5.73 -12.58
N SER A 3 7.20 -6.31 -11.50
CA SER A 3 5.79 -6.24 -11.13
C SER A 3 5.34 -4.78 -11.04
N ASP A 4 4.09 -4.49 -11.41
CA ASP A 4 3.55 -3.14 -11.33
C ASP A 4 3.44 -2.66 -9.87
N PHE A 5 3.65 -1.37 -9.64
CA PHE A 5 3.42 -0.74 -8.35
C PHE A 5 1.99 -0.99 -7.85
N VAL A 6 1.85 -1.30 -6.57
CA VAL A 6 0.53 -1.44 -5.94
C VAL A 6 -0.07 -0.06 -5.74
N ARG A 7 -1.20 0.20 -6.41
CA ARG A 7 -1.93 1.48 -6.35
C ARG A 7 -3.24 1.41 -5.56
N ASN A 8 -3.76 0.22 -5.31
CA ASN A 8 -4.99 0.02 -4.56
C ASN A 8 -4.85 -1.22 -3.68
N PHE A 9 -5.52 -1.20 -2.53
CA PHE A 9 -5.65 -2.38 -1.68
C PHE A 9 -7.03 -2.45 -1.06
N THR A 10 -7.44 -3.66 -0.68
CA THR A 10 -8.76 -3.91 -0.10
C THR A 10 -8.59 -4.57 1.26
N ILE A 11 -9.25 -4.01 2.27
CA ILE A 11 -9.41 -4.64 3.58
C ILE A 11 -10.80 -5.24 3.63
N THR A 12 -10.89 -6.50 4.01
CA THR A 12 -12.18 -7.14 4.29
C THR A 12 -12.38 -7.25 5.78
N CYS A 13 -13.45 -6.63 6.29
CA CYS A 13 -13.79 -6.69 7.70
C CYS A 13 -14.05 -8.16 8.12
N PRO A 14 -13.38 -8.66 9.18
CA PRO A 14 -13.53 -10.05 9.60
C PRO A 14 -14.94 -10.34 10.16
N GLU A 15 -15.56 -9.35 10.80
CA GLU A 15 -16.87 -9.47 11.45
C GLU A 15 -18.03 -9.50 10.45
N CYS A 16 -18.15 -8.48 9.60
CA CYS A 16 -19.32 -8.31 8.73
C CYS A 16 -19.05 -8.55 7.24
N LYS A 17 -17.82 -8.97 6.89
CA LYS A 17 -17.36 -9.27 5.53
C LYS A 17 -17.51 -8.12 4.53
N THR A 18 -17.64 -6.89 5.04
CA THR A 18 -17.63 -5.69 4.18
C THR A 18 -16.21 -5.40 3.75
N SER A 19 -16.01 -5.28 2.45
CA SER A 19 -14.73 -4.90 1.86
C SER A 19 -14.67 -3.39 1.62
N VAL A 20 -13.53 -2.79 1.95
CA VAL A 20 -13.24 -1.38 1.71
C VAL A 20 -11.96 -1.29 0.92
N THR A 21 -12.01 -0.61 -0.22
CA THR A 21 -10.86 -0.41 -1.11
C THR A 21 -10.30 1.00 -0.90
N PHE A 22 -8.99 1.08 -0.79
CA PHE A 22 -8.22 2.31 -0.65
C PHE A 22 -7.30 2.46 -1.84
N SER A 23 -7.10 3.70 -2.27
CA SER A 23 -6.08 4.06 -3.26
C SER A 23 -4.84 4.57 -2.53
N ILE A 24 -3.68 4.10 -2.98
CA ILE A 24 -2.36 4.53 -2.49
C ILE A 24 -1.79 5.56 -3.46
N ASP A 25 -1.55 6.75 -2.94
CA ASP A 25 -0.67 7.73 -3.55
C ASP A 25 0.73 7.59 -2.92
N MET A 26 1.72 7.20 -3.72
CA MET A 26 3.09 6.96 -3.24
C MET A 26 3.72 8.21 -2.64
N ASP A 27 3.42 9.37 -3.20
CA ASP A 27 3.96 10.65 -2.75
C ASP A 27 3.38 11.06 -1.39
N ASN A 28 2.19 10.55 -1.06
CA ASN A 28 1.41 10.95 0.12
C ASN A 28 1.00 9.78 1.03
N THR A 29 1.74 8.66 1.00
CA THR A 29 1.47 7.47 1.83
C THR A 29 1.34 7.79 3.32
N HIS A 30 2.13 8.74 3.84
CA HIS A 30 2.05 9.19 5.24
C HIS A 30 0.70 9.83 5.58
N ALA A 31 0.13 10.64 4.69
CA ALA A 31 -1.17 11.27 4.92
C ALA A 31 -2.28 10.22 5.04
N LEU A 32 -2.24 9.20 4.17
CA LEU A 32 -3.17 8.08 4.24
C LEU A 32 -2.96 7.26 5.52
N TYR A 33 -1.72 6.99 5.91
CA TYR A 33 -1.39 6.28 7.15
C TYR A 33 -1.99 6.96 8.39
N SER A 34 -1.89 8.29 8.47
CA SER A 34 -2.52 9.08 9.52
C SER A 34 -4.05 9.08 9.40
N ALA A 35 -4.60 9.18 8.20
CA ALA A 35 -6.04 9.22 7.97
C ALA A 35 -6.75 7.93 8.41
N VAL A 36 -6.06 6.78 8.39
CA VAL A 36 -6.63 5.50 8.82
C VAL A 36 -6.41 5.17 10.31
N HIS A 37 -5.85 6.10 11.09
CA HIS A 37 -5.54 5.86 12.51
C HIS A 37 -6.76 5.44 13.35
N ASP A 38 -7.92 6.02 13.08
CA ASP A 38 -9.19 5.70 13.72
C ASP A 38 -10.16 5.03 12.75
N PHE A 39 -9.64 4.34 11.73
CA PHE A 39 -10.48 3.71 10.72
C PHE A 39 -11.31 2.57 11.31
N LYS A 40 -12.62 2.69 11.12
CA LYS A 40 -13.60 1.67 11.52
C LYS A 40 -14.34 1.16 10.30
N CYS A 41 -14.77 -0.09 10.36
CA CYS A 41 -15.64 -0.66 9.35
C CYS A 41 -16.92 0.19 9.21
N PRO A 42 -17.26 0.66 8.00
CA PRO A 42 -18.44 1.51 7.80
C PRO A 42 -19.78 0.81 8.08
N ARG A 43 -19.78 -0.53 8.15
CA ARG A 43 -21.00 -1.32 8.36
C ARG A 43 -21.24 -1.72 9.82
N CYS A 44 -20.21 -2.17 10.53
CA CYS A 44 -20.35 -2.69 11.90
C CYS A 44 -19.54 -1.92 12.95
N ALA A 45 -18.85 -0.85 12.54
CA ALA A 45 -18.00 -0.03 13.40
C ALA A 45 -16.84 -0.78 14.10
N ASN A 46 -16.54 -2.02 13.68
CA ASN A 46 -15.36 -2.74 14.17
C ASN A 46 -14.09 -1.95 13.82
N GLU A 47 -13.17 -1.85 14.78
CA GLU A 47 -11.86 -1.24 14.56
C GLU A 47 -11.11 -2.00 13.46
N LEU A 48 -10.55 -1.27 12.49
CA LEU A 48 -9.75 -1.81 11.38
C LEU A 48 -8.49 -0.98 11.11
N SER A 49 -8.14 -0.07 12.03
CA SER A 49 -7.02 0.84 11.89
C SER A 49 -5.69 0.11 11.79
N TYR A 50 -5.50 -0.94 12.60
CA TYR A 50 -4.29 -1.76 12.58
C TYR A 50 -4.08 -2.45 11.24
N GLU A 51 -5.11 -3.11 10.69
CA GLU A 51 -5.05 -3.77 9.38
C GLU A 51 -4.76 -2.75 8.27
N ALA A 52 -5.37 -1.57 8.33
CA ALA A 52 -5.17 -0.51 7.35
C ALA A 52 -3.75 0.04 7.38
N GLN A 53 -3.25 0.40 8.57
CA GLN A 53 -1.89 0.93 8.75
C GLN A 53 -0.81 -0.07 8.35
N ASN A 54 -1.00 -1.35 8.68
CA ASN A 54 -0.09 -2.41 8.28
C ASN A 54 -0.04 -2.58 6.76
N MET A 55 -1.20 -2.60 6.10
CA MET A 55 -1.22 -2.74 4.63
C MET A 55 -0.58 -1.53 3.94
N ILE A 56 -0.84 -0.31 4.40
CA ILE A 56 -0.19 0.90 3.86
C ILE A 56 1.33 0.81 4.01
N SER A 57 1.81 0.40 5.19
CA SER A 57 3.25 0.23 5.46
C SER A 57 3.87 -0.85 4.56
N ALA A 58 3.19 -1.99 4.41
CA ALA A 58 3.66 -3.09 3.57
C ALA A 58 3.72 -2.69 2.09
N ILE A 59 2.70 -1.96 1.60
CA ILE A 59 2.66 -1.48 0.23
C ILE A 59 3.77 -0.47 -0.03
N ARG A 60 4.00 0.46 0.91
CA ARG A 60 5.12 1.40 0.80
C ARG A 60 6.45 0.66 0.69
N ALA A 61 6.74 -0.27 1.59
CA ALA A 61 7.99 -1.04 1.56
C ALA A 61 8.15 -1.85 0.26
N TYR A 62 7.07 -2.46 -0.23
CA TYR A 62 7.08 -3.20 -1.49
C TYR A 62 7.37 -2.30 -2.70
N ASN A 63 6.67 -1.17 -2.79
CA ASN A 63 6.83 -0.22 -3.89
C ASN A 63 8.21 0.46 -3.85
N ASP A 64 8.73 0.79 -2.66
CA ASP A 64 10.09 1.33 -2.49
C ASP A 64 11.13 0.32 -3.01
N ALA A 65 11.01 -0.95 -2.63
CA ALA A 65 11.91 -2.02 -3.10
C ALA A 65 11.82 -2.23 -4.63
N LEU A 66 10.63 -2.12 -5.22
CA LEU A 66 10.47 -2.18 -6.68
C LEU A 66 11.18 -1.01 -7.37
N SER A 67 11.08 0.20 -6.82
CA SER A 67 11.77 1.37 -7.38
C SER A 67 13.29 1.19 -7.34
N GLU A 68 13.83 0.65 -6.24
CA GLU A 68 15.27 0.35 -6.14
C GLU A 68 15.71 -0.68 -7.18
N LEU A 69 14.94 -1.76 -7.38
CA LEU A 69 15.23 -2.79 -8.38
C LEU A 69 15.19 -2.25 -9.82
N GLN A 70 14.23 -1.38 -10.13
CA GLN A 70 14.12 -0.72 -11.44
C GLN A 70 15.33 0.18 -11.69
N ASN A 71 15.68 1.04 -10.72
CA ASN A 71 16.84 1.92 -10.81
C ASN A 71 18.14 1.13 -11.00
N ALA A 72 18.32 0.03 -10.27
CA ALA A 72 19.49 -0.83 -10.39
C ALA A 72 19.57 -1.50 -11.78
N ALA A 73 18.44 -1.95 -12.32
CA ALA A 73 18.38 -2.53 -13.65
C ALA A 73 18.75 -1.50 -14.73
N GLU A 74 18.22 -0.29 -14.67
CA GLU A 74 18.53 0.80 -15.60
C GLU A 74 20.02 1.17 -15.58
N GLN A 75 20.60 1.32 -14.38
CA GLN A 75 22.03 1.60 -14.24
C GLN A 75 22.92 0.48 -14.79
N ASN A 76 22.51 -0.78 -14.61
CA ASN A 76 23.23 -1.92 -15.16
C ASN A 76 23.11 -2.00 -16.69
N HIS A 77 21.96 -1.63 -17.26
CA HIS A 77 21.79 -1.50 -18.71
C HIS A 77 22.72 -0.42 -19.29
N VAL A 78 22.78 0.76 -18.67
CA VAL A 78 23.66 1.86 -19.10
C VAL A 78 25.15 1.50 -19.02
N LYS A 79 25.57 0.66 -18.05
CA LYS A 79 26.96 0.22 -17.92
C LYS A 79 27.38 -0.84 -18.94
N LEU A 80 26.43 -1.52 -19.57
CA LEU A 80 26.67 -2.62 -20.53
C LEU A 80 26.48 -2.19 -21.99
N SER A 81 25.89 -1.02 -22.23
CA SER A 81 25.76 -0.36 -23.54
C SER A 81 26.95 0.52 -23.86
#